data_AF-A0A822FKA0-F1
#
_entry.id   AF-A0A822FKA0-F1
#
_cell.length_a   1.000
_cell.length_b   1.000
_cell.length_c   1.000
_cell.angle_alpha   90.00
_cell.angle_beta   90.00
_cell.angle_gamma   90.00
#
_symmetry.space_group_name_H-M   'P 1'
#
loop_
_entity.id
_entity.type
_entity.pdbx_description
1 polymer ?
#
loop_
_entity_poly.entity_id
_entity_poly.type
_entity_poly.pdbx_seq_one_letter_code
_entity_poly.pdbx_strand_id
1 'polypeptide(L)' 'YSFPIEENAAIYGFVARIDDEREIVAEIKEKKAAQQEYTQALAQGHGAFLLEQDEVSNDIFTISVGALKPGSQCHITISY' A
#
# COMPACT_ATOMS: atom_id res chain seq x y z
N TYR A 1 5.62 -6.98 2.49
CA TYR A 1 6.95 -6.40 2.77
C TYR A 1 6.80 -5.51 3.99
N SER A 2 7.79 -5.48 4.90
CA SER A 2 7.69 -4.79 6.19
C SER A 2 8.91 -3.90 6.39
N PHE A 3 8.70 -2.62 6.74
CA PHE A 3 9.80 -1.65 6.93
C PHE A 3 9.69 -0.98 8.32
N PRO A 4 10.80 -0.87 9.07
CA PRO A 4 10.83 -0.15 10.33
C PRO A 4 10.92 1.37 10.09
N ILE A 5 9.98 2.12 10.64
CA ILE A 5 9.93 3.59 10.62
C ILE A 5 10.00 4.06 12.08
N GLU A 6 10.60 5.23 12.33
CA GLU A 6 10.66 5.78 13.70
C GLU A 6 9.25 5.98 14.28
N GLU A 7 9.07 5.71 15.58
CA GLU A 7 7.80 5.73 16.33
C GLU A 7 6.90 6.98 16.11
N ASN A 8 7.48 8.08 15.60
CA ASN A 8 6.79 9.35 15.32
C ASN A 8 6.70 9.72 13.83
N ALA A 9 7.19 8.89 12.92
CA ALA A 9 7.13 9.18 11.48
C ALA A 9 5.81 8.67 10.90
N ALA A 10 5.02 9.61 10.37
CA ALA A 10 3.77 9.32 9.70
C ALA A 10 4.04 9.21 8.20
N ILE A 11 3.80 8.03 7.62
CA ILE A 11 3.80 7.89 6.16
C ILE A 11 2.70 8.80 5.62
N TYR A 12 3.08 9.87 4.91
CA TYR A 12 2.14 10.81 4.30
C TYR A 12 2.03 10.63 2.78
N GLY A 13 2.85 9.75 2.19
CA GLY A 13 2.81 9.47 0.77
C GLY A 13 3.21 8.04 0.45
N PHE A 14 2.44 7.39 -0.41
CA PHE A 14 2.80 6.11 -0.99
C PHE A 14 2.46 6.14 -2.48
N VAL A 15 3.42 5.75 -3.32
CA VAL A 15 3.24 5.65 -4.77
C VAL A 15 3.72 4.28 -5.22
N ALA A 16 2.81 3.52 -5.81
CA ALA A 16 3.13 2.25 -6.47
C ALA A 16 3.11 2.46 -7.99
N ARG A 17 4.18 2.08 -8.67
CA ARG A 17 4.29 2.16 -10.12
C ARG A 17 4.41 0.75 -10.70
N ILE A 18 3.43 0.36 -11.51
CA ILE A 18 3.36 -0.94 -12.17
C ILE A 18 3.75 -0.79 -13.64
N ASP A 19 4.70 -1.60 -14.10
CA ASP A 19 5.15 -1.67 -15.51
C ASP A 19 5.61 -0.32 -16.10
N ASP A 20 5.99 0.63 -15.25
CA ASP A 20 6.33 2.04 -15.57
C ASP A 20 5.22 2.87 -16.24
N GLU A 21 4.16 2.25 -16.76
CA GLU A 21 2.99 2.85 -17.40
C GLU A 21 1.85 3.21 -16.42
N ARG A 22 1.69 2.46 -15.32
CA ARG A 22 0.63 2.71 -14.34
C ARG A 22 1.22 3.24 -13.04
N GLU A 23 0.99 4.51 -12.76
CA GLU A 23 1.24 5.10 -11.46
C GLU A 23 -0.04 5.07 -10.61
N ILE A 24 0.08 4.52 -9.40
CA ILE A 24 -0.97 4.43 -8.40
C ILE A 24 -0.49 5.24 -7.21
N VAL A 25 -1.07 6.42 -7.05
CA VAL A 25 -0.89 7.24 -5.87
C VAL A 25 -1.87 6.73 -4.81
N ALA A 26 -1.35 6.26 -3.67
CA ALA A 26 -2.22 5.87 -2.58
C ALA A 26 -2.75 7.10 -1.87
N GLU A 27 -4.06 7.09 -1.64
CA GLU A 27 -4.75 8.07 -0.82
C GLU A 27 -4.81 7.54 0.61
N ILE A 28 -4.26 8.30 1.55
CA ILE A 28 -4.30 7.92 2.97
C ILE A 28 -5.72 8.14 3.48
N LYS A 29 -6.33 7.05 3.94
CA LYS A 29 -7.67 7.02 4.51
C LYS A 29 -7.64 6.35 5.86
N GLU A 30 -8.72 6.53 6.63
CA GLU A 30 -8.93 5.76 7.85
C GLU A 30 -8.88 4.25 7.56
N LYS A 31 -8.29 3.49 8.48
CA LYS A 31 -8.07 2.03 8.38
C LYS A 31 -9.29 1.27 7.84
N LYS A 32 -10.48 1.57 8.37
CA LYS A 32 -11.74 0.94 7.91
C LYS A 32 -12.08 1.25 6.46
N ALA A 33 -11.96 2.51 6.05
CA ALA A 33 -12.26 2.92 4.68
C ALA A 33 -11.26 2.28 3.71
N ALA A 34 -9.96 2.29 4.05
CA ALA A 34 -8.91 1.68 3.25
C ALA A 34 -9.11 0.17 3.07
N GLN A 35 -9.45 -0.57 4.13
CA GLN A 35 -9.74 -2.01 4.04
C GLN A 35 -10.96 -2.31 3.15
N GLN A 36 -12.00 -1.48 3.23
CA GLN A 36 -13.21 -1.67 2.45
C GLN A 36 -12.94 -1.47 0.95
N GLU A 37 -12.22 -0.40 0.62
CA GLU A 37 -11.84 -0.04 -0.75
C GLU A 37 -10.87 -1.07 -1.34
N TYR A 38 -9.89 -1.53 -0.56
CA TYR A 38 -8.99 -2.62 -0.93
C TYR A 38 -9.74 -3.91 -1.25
N THR A 39 -10.66 -4.32 -0.37
CA THR A 39 -11.48 -5.53 -0.58
C THR A 39 -12.34 -5.42 -1.84
N GLN A 40 -12.90 -4.24 -2.09
CA GLN A 40 -13.73 -3.98 -3.27
C GLN A 40 -12.88 -3.96 -4.57
N ALA A 41 -11.66 -3.44 -4.52
CA ALA A 41 -10.72 -3.45 -5.63
C ALA A 41 -10.26 -4.88 -5.96
N LEU A 42 -9.93 -5.67 -4.93
CA LEU A 42 -9.62 -7.10 -5.06
C LEU A 42 -10.79 -7.87 -5.69
N ALA A 43 -12.01 -7.64 -5.24
CA ALA A 43 -13.21 -8.31 -5.77
C ALA A 43 -13.47 -7.97 -7.24
N GLN A 44 -13.09 -6.78 -7.69
CA GLN A 44 -13.17 -6.35 -9.09
C GLN A 44 -12.01 -6.89 -9.95
N GLY A 45 -11.05 -7.62 -9.36
CA GLY A 45 -9.86 -8.11 -10.07
C GLY A 45 -8.90 -6.99 -10.45
N HIS A 46 -9.03 -5.82 -9.81
CA HIS A 46 -8.11 -4.70 -10.00
C HIS A 46 -6.92 -4.85 -9.05
N GLY A 47 -5.74 -4.42 -9.51
CA GLY A 47 -4.56 -4.32 -8.66
C GLY A 47 -4.86 -3.45 -7.44
N ALA A 48 -4.68 -3.99 -6.25
CA ALA A 48 -5.04 -3.32 -5.00
C ALA A 48 -3.79 -3.26 -4.11
N PHE A 49 -3.58 -2.11 -3.47
CA PHE A 49 -2.42 -1.87 -2.62
C PHE A 49 -2.94 -1.43 -1.26
N LEU A 50 -2.51 -2.13 -0.21
CA LEU A 50 -2.87 -1.81 1.16
C LEU A 50 -1.62 -1.61 1.97
N LEU A 51 -1.48 -0.43 2.54
CA LEU A 51 -0.46 -0.08 3.51
C LEU A 51 -1.16 0.03 4.87
N GLU A 52 -0.79 -0.84 5.80
CA GLU A 52 -1.31 -0.80 7.16
C GLU A 52 -0.16 -0.73 8.16
N GLN A 53 -0.34 0.12 9.17
CA GLN A 53 0.52 0.14 10.34
C GLN A 53 0.17 -1.04 11.23
N ASP A 54 1.19 -1.74 11.73
CA ASP A 54 1.02 -2.86 12.62
C ASP A 54 0.43 -2.38 13.96
N GLU A 55 -0.58 -3.08 14.47
CA GLU A 55 -1.26 -2.72 15.72
C GLU A 55 -0.40 -2.97 16.97
N VAL A 56 0.62 -3.82 16.86
CA VAL A 56 1.50 -4.19 17.97
C VAL A 56 2.73 -3.29 17.99
N SER A 57 3.24 -2.94 16.81
CA SER A 57 4.41 -2.07 16.64
C SER A 57 4.05 -0.89 15.75
N ASN A 58 3.84 0.29 16.35
CA ASN A 58 3.58 1.53 15.58
C ASN A 58 4.74 1.88 14.62
N ASP A 59 5.90 1.28 14.84
CA ASP A 59 7.12 1.40 14.04
C ASP A 59 7.13 0.50 12.79
N ILE A 60 6.18 -0.43 12.62
CA ILE A 60 6.18 -1.39 11.52
C ILE A 60 5.02 -1.11 10.58
N PHE A 61 5.35 -0.89 9.30
CA PHE A 61 4.35 -0.79 8.24
C PHE A 61 4.40 -2.03 7.35
N THR A 62 3.23 -2.61 7.11
CA THR A 62 3.06 -3.77 6.22
C THR A 62 2.38 -3.34 4.93
N ILE A 63 3.04 -3.64 3.81
CA ILE A 63 2.49 -3.44 2.48
C ILE A 63 2.03 -4.77 1.91
N SER A 64 0.75 -4.82 1.58
CA SER A 64 0.09 -5.91 0.87
C SER A 64 -0.24 -5.46 -0.54
N VAL A 65 0.34 -6.14 -1.54
CA VAL A 65 0.04 -5.90 -2.95
C VAL A 65 -0.78 -7.08 -3.47
N GLY A 66 -2.00 -6.80 -3.89
CA GLY A 66 -2.94 -7.74 -4.45
C GLY A 66 -3.09 -7.57 -5.97
N ALA A 67 -3.35 -8.68 -6.66
CA ALA A 67 -3.69 -8.72 -8.09
C ALA A 67 -2.65 -8.05 -9.03
N LEU A 68 -1.36 -8.26 -8.77
CA LEU A 68 -0.30 -8.01 -9.76
C LEU A 68 -0.37 -9.04 -10.89
N LYS A 69 -0.26 -8.59 -12.14
CA LYS A 69 -0.15 -9.50 -13.27
C LYS A 69 1.19 -10.27 -13.22
N PRO A 70 1.20 -11.57 -13.52
CA PRO A 70 2.44 -12.33 -13.61
C PRO A 70 3.33 -11.73 -14.72
N GLY A 71 4.54 -11.33 -14.34
CA GLY A 71 5.51 -10.67 -15.25
C GLY A 71 5.61 -9.15 -15.08
N SER A 72 4.72 -8.52 -14.31
CA SER A 72 4.77 -7.08 -14.05
C SER A 72 5.83 -6.69 -13.03
N GLN A 73 6.54 -5.59 -13.28
CA GLN A 73 7.43 -4.97 -12.28
C GLN A 73 6.67 -3.92 -11.47
N CYS A 74 6.81 -3.94 -10.15
CA CYS A 74 6.21 -2.96 -9.26
C CYS A 74 7.30 -2.21 -8.51
N HIS A 75 7.39 -0.90 -8.73
CA HIS A 75 8.21 0.02 -7.94
C HIS A 75 7.36 0.66 -6.87
N ILE A 76 7.78 0.58 -5.62
CA ILE A 76 7.06 1.17 -4.49
C ILE A 76 7.93 2.28 -3.90
N THR A 77 7.38 3.49 -3.89
CA THR A 77 8.00 4.67 -3.28
C THR A 77 7.17 5.07 -2.07
N ILE A 78 7.82 5.15 -0.91
CA ILE A 78 7.19 5.53 0.36
C ILE A 78 7.81 6.86 0.79
N SER A 79 6.97 7.77 1.25
CA SER A 79 7.36 9.06 1.83
C SER A 79 6.85 9.13 3.27
N TYR A 80 7.78 9.25 4.21
CA TYR A 80 7.58 9.31 5.66
C TYR A 80 8.26 10.55 6.24
#